data_AF-A0A2A6C3J6-F1
#
_entry.id   AF-A0A2A6C3J6-F1
#
_cell.length_a   1.000
_cell.length_b   1.000
_cell.length_c   1.000
_cell.angle_alpha   90.00
_cell.angle_beta   90.00
_cell.angle_gamma   90.00
#
_symmetry.space_group_name_H-M   'P 1'
#
loop_
_entity.id
_entity.type
_entity.pdbx_description
1 polymer ?
#
loop_
_entity_poly.entity_id
_entity_poly.type
_entity_poly.pdbx_seq_one_letter_code
_entity_poly.pdbx_strand_id
1 'polypeptide(L)' 'MGADRFKGFVSYGFYKGGFTTTKPAPFESPKDYMFGSGSMAACDNCSSLSCTKCPRCEKPHCFDCFWNKLHRC' A
#
# COMPACT_ATOMS: atom_id res chain seq x y z
N MET A 1 8.01 3.98 10.84
CA MET A 1 6.62 3.69 11.26
C MET A 1 5.75 3.59 10.02
N GLY A 2 4.91 2.56 9.92
CA GLY A 2 4.22 2.16 8.69
C GLY A 2 3.30 3.24 8.08
N ALA A 3 2.77 2.99 6.89
CA ALA A 3 1.80 3.90 6.28
C ALA A 3 0.51 3.93 7.14
N ASP A 4 0.17 5.10 7.69
CA ASP A 4 -0.97 5.29 8.60
C ASP A 4 -2.31 4.79 8.04
N ARG A 5 -2.44 4.81 6.72
CA ARG A 5 -3.58 4.25 5.96
C ARG A 5 -3.87 2.79 6.29
N PHE A 6 -2.86 2.00 6.64
CA PHE A 6 -3.01 0.57 6.91
C PHE A 6 -3.32 0.25 8.37
N LYS A 7 -3.56 1.25 9.23
CA LYS A 7 -4.03 1.04 10.61
C LYS A 7 -5.28 0.15 10.66
N GLY A 8 -6.23 0.34 9.75
CA GLY A 8 -7.44 -0.49 9.66
C GLY A 8 -7.13 -1.97 9.39
N PHE A 9 -6.22 -2.25 8.45
CA PHE A 9 -5.77 -3.60 8.13
C PHE A 9 -5.05 -4.26 9.31
N VAL A 10 -4.17 -3.52 9.99
CA VAL A 10 -3.48 -4.02 11.20
C VAL A 10 -4.50 -4.34 12.30
N SER A 11 -5.43 -3.42 12.61
CA SER A 11 -6.49 -3.64 13.59
C SER A 11 -7.37 -4.84 13.23
N TYR A 12 -7.63 -5.05 11.93
CA TYR A 12 -8.40 -6.20 11.46
C TYR A 12 -7.65 -7.52 11.71
N GLY A 13 -6.33 -7.54 11.54
CA GLY A 13 -5.49 -8.68 11.90
C GLY A 13 -5.60 -9.04 13.38
N PHE A 14 -5.55 -8.05 14.28
CA PHE A 14 -5.74 -8.27 15.72
C PHE A 14 -7.13 -8.80 16.06
N TYR A 15 -8.18 -8.25 15.44
CA TYR A 15 -9.55 -8.74 15.59
C TYR A 15 -9.69 -10.19 15.12
N LYS A 16 -9.17 -10.51 13.93
CA LYS A 16 -9.19 -11.88 13.37
C LYS A 16 -8.37 -12.87 14.19
N GLY A 17 -7.30 -12.42 14.82
CA GLY A 17 -6.49 -13.22 15.75
C GLY A 17 -7.10 -13.39 17.15
N GLY A 18 -8.24 -12.74 17.44
CA GLY A 18 -8.90 -12.82 18.75
C GLY A 18 -8.25 -11.98 19.85
N PHE A 19 -7.28 -11.12 19.52
CA PHE A 19 -6.62 -10.23 20.48
C PHE A 19 -7.48 -9.02 20.85
N THR A 20 -8.44 -8.67 19.99
CA THR A 20 -9.43 -7.62 20.25
C THR A 20 -10.82 -8.14 19.86
N THR A 21 -11.85 -7.64 20.55
CA THR A 21 -13.25 -7.95 20.24
C THR A 21 -13.89 -6.94 19.29
N THR A 22 -13.29 -5.76 19.15
CA THR A 22 -13.77 -4.69 18.28
C THR A 22 -13.34 -4.94 16.84
N LYS A 23 -14.31 -5.20 15.96
CA LYS A 23 -14.09 -5.18 14.52
C LYS A 23 -13.87 -3.74 14.05
N PRO A 24 -12.79 -3.43 13.31
CA PRO A 24 -12.57 -2.09 12.79
C PRO A 24 -13.64 -1.72 11.76
N ALA A 25 -13.86 -0.42 11.58
CA ALA A 25 -14.66 0.12 10.48
C ALA A 25 -14.13 -0.36 9.12
N PRO A 26 -14.95 -0.39 8.05
CA PRO A 26 -14.48 -0.72 6.71
C PRO A 26 -13.25 0.11 6.32
N PHE A 27 -12.28 -0.54 5.69
CA PHE A 27 -11.03 0.07 5.26
C PHE A 27 -10.63 -0.49 3.90
N GLU A 28 -9.82 0.26 3.16
CA GLU A 28 -9.20 -0.20 1.92
C GLU A 28 -8.01 -1.09 2.24
N SER A 29 -7.93 -2.28 1.63
CA SER A 29 -6.83 -3.20 1.91
C SER A 29 -5.52 -2.71 1.29
N PRO A 30 -4.34 -3.11 1.82
CA PRO A 30 -3.06 -2.77 1.21
C PRO A 30 -2.96 -3.22 -0.25
N LYS A 31 -3.55 -4.39 -0.57
CA LYS A 31 -3.61 -4.89 -1.94
C LYS A 31 -4.38 -3.94 -2.84
N ASP A 32 -5.59 -3.56 -2.41
CA ASP A 32 -6.48 -2.71 -3.21
C ASP A 32 -5.87 -1.32 -3.42
N TYR A 33 -5.27 -0.74 -2.38
CA TYR A 33 -4.61 0.56 -2.50
C TYR A 33 -3.35 0.53 -3.38
N MET A 34 -2.47 -0.44 -3.17
CA MET A 34 -1.15 -0.46 -3.83
C MET A 34 -1.22 -0.92 -5.28
N PHE A 35 -2.14 -1.84 -5.60
CA PHE A 35 -2.23 -2.47 -6.92
C PHE A 35 -3.55 -2.20 -7.64
N GLY A 36 -4.43 -1.38 -7.05
CA GLY A 36 -5.69 -0.97 -7.66
C GLY A 36 -5.55 0.27 -8.55
N SER A 37 -6.61 1.07 -8.58
CA SER A 37 -6.73 2.25 -9.43
C SER A 37 -5.59 3.25 -9.19
N GLY A 38 -4.95 3.69 -10.28
CA GLY A 38 -3.82 4.63 -10.22
C GLY A 38 -2.44 3.97 -10.04
N SER A 39 -2.37 2.65 -9.88
CA SER A 39 -1.10 1.91 -9.86
C SER A 39 -0.48 1.73 -11.25
N MET A 40 -1.23 1.98 -12.33
CA MET A 40 -0.85 1.79 -13.75
C MET A 40 -0.48 3.10 -14.47
N ALA A 41 -0.02 4.11 -13.73
CA ALA A 41 0.43 5.39 -14.29
C ALA A 41 1.89 5.33 -14.79
N ALA A 42 2.46 6.45 -15.23
CA ALA A 42 3.91 6.52 -15.47
C ALA A 42 4.66 6.47 -14.13
N CYS A 43 5.71 5.66 -14.04
CA CYS A 43 6.60 5.59 -12.88
C CYS A 43 7.20 6.96 -12.60
N ASP A 44 7.13 7.42 -11.36
CA ASP A 44 7.65 8.73 -10.93
C ASP A 44 9.17 8.86 -11.10
N ASN A 45 9.91 7.74 -11.12
CA ASN A 45 11.37 7.74 -11.18
C ASN A 45 11.96 7.53 -12.58
N CYS A 46 11.29 6.76 -13.45
CA CYS A 46 11.84 6.38 -14.77
C CYS A 46 10.83 6.43 -15.91
N SER A 47 9.60 6.90 -15.65
CA SER A 47 8.50 7.03 -16.60
C SER A 47 8.01 5.73 -17.26
N SER A 48 8.61 4.58 -16.94
CA SER A 48 8.10 3.25 -17.35
C SER A 48 6.71 2.99 -16.78
N LEU A 49 5.97 2.05 -17.35
CA LEU A 49 4.67 1.65 -16.81
C LEU A 49 4.82 1.20 -15.36
N SER A 50 4.07 1.84 -14.46
CA SER A 50 4.04 1.47 -13.05
C SER A 50 3.08 0.31 -12.78
N CYS A 51 3.25 -0.33 -11.64
CA CYS A 51 2.36 -1.39 -11.16
C CYS A 51 2.14 -1.33 -9.65
N THR A 52 2.69 -0.32 -8.97
CA THR A 52 2.64 -0.22 -7.51
C THR A 52 2.55 1.23 -7.12
N LYS A 53 1.50 1.59 -6.37
CA LYS A 53 1.37 2.90 -5.72
C LYS A 53 2.03 2.85 -4.35
N CYS A 54 2.97 3.76 -4.09
CA CYS A 54 3.61 3.83 -2.79
C CYS A 54 2.61 4.25 -1.71
N PRO A 55 2.44 3.50 -0.61
CA PRO A 55 1.48 3.84 0.44
C PRO A 55 1.85 5.07 1.27
N ARG A 56 3.11 5.54 1.15
CA ARG A 56 3.64 6.69 1.88
C ARG A 56 3.66 7.97 1.04
N CYS A 57 4.36 7.99 -0.10
CA CYS A 57 4.45 9.19 -0.95
C CYS A 57 3.33 9.27 -2.01
N GLU A 58 2.47 8.25 -2.08
CA GLU A 58 1.32 8.14 -2.99
C GLU A 58 1.66 8.12 -4.49
N LYS A 59 2.95 8.10 -4.83
CA LYS A 59 3.44 8.09 -6.21
C LYS A 59 3.43 6.68 -6.81
N PRO A 60 3.14 6.57 -8.11
CA PRO A 60 3.24 5.32 -8.86
C PRO A 60 4.70 4.95 -9.15
N HIS A 61 5.05 3.68 -8.98
CA HIS A 61 6.37 3.14 -9.29
C HIS A 61 6.25 1.81 -10.05
N CYS A 62 7.17 1.59 -10.99
CA CYS A 62 7.33 0.29 -11.65
C CYS A 62 7.95 -0.73 -10.70
N PHE A 63 7.85 -2.01 -11.08
CA PHE A 63 8.35 -3.11 -10.25
C PHE A 63 9.83 -2.92 -9.87
N ASP A 64 10.66 -2.56 -10.85
CA ASP A 64 12.10 -2.38 -10.64
C ASP A 64 12.41 -1.22 -9.68
N CYS A 65 11.78 -0.05 -9.89
CA CYS A 65 12.02 1.11 -9.03
C CYS A 65 11.50 0.91 -7.61
N PHE A 66 10.40 0.17 -7.42
CA PHE A 66 9.83 -0.05 -6.09
C PHE A 66 10.49 -1.21 -5.33
N TRP A 67 10.54 -2.39 -5.94
CA TRP A 67 10.90 -3.64 -5.27
C TRP A 67 12.39 -4.00 -5.41
N ASN A 68 12.97 -3.87 -6.60
CA ASN A 68 14.38 -4.23 -6.82
C ASN A 68 15.33 -3.17 -6.29
N LYS A 69 15.05 -1.90 -6.62
CA LYS A 69 15.84 -0.74 -6.17
C LYS A 69 15.46 -0.23 -4.79
N LEU A 70 14.50 -0.89 -4.13
CA LEU A 70 14.05 -0.61 -2.77
C LEU A 70 13.68 0.87 -2.60
N HIS A 71 12.56 1.28 -3.20
CA HIS A 71 12.09 2.67 -3.13
C HIS A 71 12.06 3.18 -1.67
N ARG A 72 12.78 4.28 -1.43
CA ARG A 72 12.80 5.00 -0.16
C ARG A 72 12.15 6.36 -0.40
N CYS A 73 11.04 6.60 0.30
CA CYS A 73 10.41 7.92 0.32
C CYS A 73 11.27 8.93 1.07
#